data_AF-A0A923PMR9-F1
#
_entry.id   AF-A0A923PMR9-F1
#
_cell.length_a   1.000
_cell.length_b   1.000
_cell.length_c   1.000
_cell.angle_alpha   90.00
_cell.angle_beta   90.00
_cell.angle_gamma   90.00
#
_symmetry.space_group_name_H-M   'P 1'
#
loop_
_entity.id
_entity.type
_entity.pdbx_description
1 polymer ?
#
loop_
_entity_poly.entity_id
_entity_poly.type
_entity_poly.pdbx_seq_one_letter_code
_entity_poly.pdbx_strand_id
1 'polypeptide(L)'
;MPSHSIRSYLAVLLAFFAILPLAPTASAQIGRRFPSEKKTIPDPVTGVPLTFLTSQPAGDSKIYQTHHQWTSDGQWLAFRSNRVPGQAMAVNEATGDLVQVTEGGYTGMLCLADHSMNLYFLRILPLPGEAPPALLADNAPAVPAARRGPRGPSQICRTDLAKLFPDSAAGKPQPPSAYEKICG
;
A
#
# COMPACT_ATOMS: atom_id res chain seq x y z
N MET A 1 8.16 27.27 58.95
CA MET A 1 7.09 27.23 57.92
C MET A 1 7.76 27.08 56.55
N PRO A 2 7.64 25.93 55.86
CA PRO A 2 8.27 25.74 54.56
C PRO A 2 7.37 26.31 53.46
N SER A 3 7.85 27.31 52.71
CA SER A 3 7.21 27.72 51.46
C SER A 3 7.70 26.82 50.33
N HIS A 4 6.87 25.85 49.95
CA HIS A 4 7.15 24.98 48.82
C HIS A 4 7.21 25.79 47.54
N SER A 5 8.36 25.69 46.86
CA SER A 5 8.67 26.48 45.69
C SER A 5 7.75 26.15 44.51
N ILE A 6 7.22 27.20 43.87
CA ILE A 6 6.51 27.19 42.58
C ILE A 6 7.33 26.49 41.45
N ARG A 7 8.62 26.24 41.67
CA ARG A 7 9.53 25.60 40.71
C ARG A 7 9.22 24.11 40.47
N SER A 8 8.49 23.45 41.37
CA SER A 8 8.20 22.02 41.23
C SER A 8 7.03 21.70 40.29
N TYR A 9 6.15 22.66 39.98
CA TYR A 9 5.03 22.44 39.06
C TYR A 9 5.39 22.71 37.60
N LEU A 10 6.37 23.59 37.32
CA LEU A 10 6.83 23.86 35.95
C LEU A 10 7.58 22.66 35.34
N ALA A 11 8.33 21.91 36.16
CA ALA A 11 9.08 20.74 35.71
C ALA A 11 8.16 19.54 35.37
N VAL A 12 7.00 19.43 36.02
CA VAL A 12 6.02 18.37 35.75
C VAL A 12 5.18 18.69 34.52
N LEU A 13 4.89 19.97 34.24
CA LEU A 13 4.17 20.39 33.03
C LEU A 13 5.02 20.29 31.76
N LEU A 14 6.35 20.47 31.85
CA LEU A 14 7.28 20.28 30.74
C LEU A 14 7.58 18.80 30.42
N ALA A 15 7.45 17.90 31.40
CA ALA A 15 7.63 16.47 31.19
C ALA A 15 6.44 15.77 30.50
N PHE A 16 5.25 16.40 30.49
CA PHE A 16 4.05 15.83 29.87
C PHE A 16 3.91 16.15 28.37
N PHE A 17 4.75 17.02 27.81
CA PHE A 17 4.72 17.41 26.40
C PHE A 17 5.71 16.63 25.51
N ALA A 18 6.51 15.72 26.07
CA ALA A 18 7.63 15.08 25.39
C ALA A 18 7.36 13.63 24.92
N ILE A 19 6.10 13.21 24.84
CA ILE A 19 5.72 11.91 24.25
C ILE A 19 4.55 12.14 23.30
N LEU A 20 4.77 12.94 22.25
CA LEU A 20 3.97 12.79 21.04
C LEU A 20 4.43 11.49 20.38
N PRO A 21 3.59 10.45 20.23
CA PRO A 21 3.93 9.34 19.36
C PRO A 21 4.04 9.92 17.96
N LEU A 22 5.25 10.00 17.44
CA LEU A 22 5.50 10.25 16.02
C LEU A 22 5.03 9.00 15.28
N ALA A 23 3.71 8.88 15.07
CA ALA A 23 3.16 7.86 14.21
C ALA A 23 3.80 8.08 12.84
N PRO A 24 4.58 7.14 12.29
CA PRO A 24 5.11 7.30 10.94
C PRO A 24 3.89 7.34 10.03
N THR A 25 3.56 8.52 9.51
CA THR A 25 2.72 8.61 8.33
C THR A 25 3.45 7.81 7.26
N ALA A 26 2.85 6.70 6.85
CA ALA A 26 3.41 5.88 5.78
C ALA A 26 3.32 6.71 4.49
N SER A 27 4.35 7.53 4.24
CA SER A 27 4.54 8.09 2.91
C SER A 27 4.65 6.92 1.94
N ALA A 28 3.99 7.06 0.79
CA ALA A 28 4.22 6.13 -0.30
C ALA A 28 5.72 6.15 -0.63
N GLN A 29 6.30 4.96 -0.67
CA GLN A 29 7.66 4.72 -1.15
C GLN A 29 7.60 3.41 -1.91
N ILE A 30 7.57 3.48 -3.24
CA ILE A 30 7.57 2.27 -4.07
C ILE A 30 8.71 1.34 -3.67
N GLY A 31 8.43 0.04 -3.60
CA GLY A 31 9.41 -0.97 -3.15
C GLY A 31 9.52 -1.08 -1.63
N ARG A 32 8.79 -0.28 -0.85
CA ARG A 32 8.69 -0.49 0.60
C ARG A 32 8.22 -1.91 0.90
N ARG A 33 9.00 -2.62 1.71
CA ARG A 33 8.75 -3.99 2.12
C ARG A 33 8.12 -4.03 3.52
N PHE A 34 7.21 -4.97 3.72
CA PHE A 34 6.52 -5.21 4.99
C PHE A 34 6.78 -6.65 5.44
N PRO A 35 6.78 -6.91 6.77
CA PRO A 35 6.93 -8.26 7.30
C PRO A 35 5.85 -9.21 6.78
N SER A 36 6.20 -10.49 6.68
CA SER A 36 5.26 -11.54 6.31
C SER A 36 4.15 -11.69 7.35
N GLU A 37 2.93 -11.80 6.86
CA GLU A 37 1.74 -12.13 7.64
C GLU A 37 1.24 -13.56 7.37
N LYS A 38 2.03 -14.30 6.59
CA LYS A 38 1.64 -15.61 6.11
C LYS A 38 1.45 -16.58 7.27
N LYS A 39 0.30 -17.26 7.27
CA LYS A 39 0.01 -18.32 8.24
C LYS A 39 -0.77 -19.45 7.58
N THR A 40 -0.42 -20.67 7.91
CA THR A 40 -1.17 -21.85 7.50
C THR A 40 -1.90 -22.44 8.72
N ILE A 41 -3.20 -22.70 8.56
CA ILE A 41 -4.02 -23.39 9.58
C ILE A 41 -4.79 -24.52 8.91
N PRO A 42 -5.09 -25.61 9.62
CA PRO A 42 -6.01 -26.61 9.10
C PRO A 42 -7.43 -26.02 9.04
N ASP A 43 -8.13 -26.26 7.94
CA ASP A 43 -9.57 -26.00 7.85
C ASP A 43 -10.30 -26.83 8.91
N PRO A 44 -11.15 -26.23 9.77
CA PRO A 44 -11.75 -26.93 10.90
C PRO A 44 -12.78 -28.00 10.51
N VAL A 45 -13.24 -28.02 9.25
CA VAL A 45 -14.25 -28.98 8.77
C VAL A 45 -13.59 -30.14 8.00
N THR A 46 -12.65 -29.81 7.12
CA THR A 46 -12.07 -30.74 6.14
C THR A 46 -10.63 -31.15 6.48
N GLY A 47 -9.94 -30.40 7.35
CA GLY A 47 -8.52 -30.59 7.63
C GLY A 47 -7.57 -30.12 6.52
N VAL A 48 -8.11 -29.62 5.39
CA VAL A 48 -7.30 -29.09 4.28
C VAL A 48 -6.49 -27.88 4.76
N PRO A 49 -5.19 -27.77 4.45
CA PRO A 49 -4.40 -26.62 4.86
C PRO A 49 -4.87 -25.34 4.15
N LEU A 50 -5.30 -24.35 4.93
CA LEU A 50 -5.61 -23.00 4.45
C LEU A 50 -4.42 -22.08 4.70
N THR A 51 -3.91 -21.47 3.64
CA THR A 51 -2.83 -20.49 3.74
C THR A 51 -3.38 -19.08 3.59
N PHE A 52 -3.21 -18.29 4.64
CA PHE A 52 -3.54 -16.86 4.67
C PHE A 52 -2.28 -16.09 4.32
N LEU A 53 -2.39 -15.13 3.40
CA LEU A 53 -1.27 -14.28 2.97
C LEU A 53 -1.28 -12.91 3.65
N THR A 54 -2.42 -12.49 4.18
CA THR A 54 -2.59 -11.26 4.97
C THR A 54 -3.49 -11.51 6.18
N SER A 55 -3.34 -10.68 7.21
CA SER A 55 -4.05 -10.80 8.49
C SER A 55 -4.46 -9.46 9.10
N GLN A 56 -3.78 -8.36 8.75
CA GLN A 56 -4.19 -7.03 9.20
C GLN A 56 -5.53 -6.63 8.56
N PRO A 57 -6.42 -5.94 9.31
CA PRO A 57 -7.69 -5.44 8.79
C PRO A 57 -7.48 -4.18 7.92
N ALA A 58 -6.68 -4.29 6.87
CA ALA A 58 -6.32 -3.19 5.98
C ALA A 58 -7.23 -3.07 4.74
N GLY A 59 -8.38 -3.76 4.73
CA GLY A 59 -9.29 -3.78 3.59
C GLY A 59 -8.71 -4.51 2.38
N ASP A 60 -7.91 -5.55 2.64
CA ASP A 60 -7.22 -6.31 1.61
C ASP A 60 -8.23 -7.03 0.71
N SER A 61 -8.15 -6.81 -0.60
CA SER A 61 -9.05 -7.45 -1.57
C SER A 61 -8.31 -7.91 -2.81
N LYS A 62 -8.72 -9.09 -3.30
CA LYS A 62 -8.24 -9.60 -4.59
C LYS A 62 -8.77 -8.75 -5.75
N ILE A 63 -8.12 -8.84 -6.90
CA ILE A 63 -8.65 -8.30 -8.15
C ILE A 63 -9.79 -9.16 -8.70
N TYR A 64 -10.48 -8.70 -9.76
CA TYR A 64 -11.55 -9.48 -10.40
C TYR A 64 -11.04 -10.87 -10.86
N GLN A 65 -11.87 -11.90 -10.67
CA GLN A 65 -11.51 -13.30 -10.91
C GLN A 65 -11.04 -13.61 -12.34
N THR A 66 -11.43 -12.77 -13.31
CA THR A 66 -11.10 -12.93 -14.72
C THR A 66 -9.74 -12.33 -15.12
N HIS A 67 -9.08 -11.60 -14.21
CA HIS A 67 -7.81 -10.93 -14.49
C HIS A 67 -6.66 -11.71 -13.86
N HIS A 68 -5.54 -11.78 -14.59
CA HIS A 68 -4.34 -12.43 -14.10
C HIS A 68 -3.79 -11.67 -12.88
N GLN A 69 -3.71 -12.36 -11.75
CA GLN A 69 -3.33 -11.79 -10.46
C GLN A 69 -1.91 -12.16 -10.02
N TRP A 70 -1.30 -13.17 -10.65
CA TRP A 70 0.07 -13.58 -10.40
C TRP A 70 1.03 -12.96 -11.42
N THR A 71 2.26 -12.72 -11.00
CA THR A 71 3.35 -12.35 -11.90
C THR A 71 3.66 -13.48 -12.88
N SER A 72 4.33 -13.17 -13.98
CA SER A 72 4.63 -14.16 -15.05
C SER A 72 5.49 -15.35 -14.58
N ASP A 73 6.17 -15.23 -13.45
CA ASP A 73 6.92 -16.31 -12.78
C ASP A 73 6.10 -17.09 -11.73
N GLY A 74 4.84 -16.71 -11.52
CA GLY A 74 3.93 -17.32 -10.54
C GLY A 74 4.28 -17.05 -9.08
N GLN A 75 5.27 -16.18 -8.78
CA GLN A 75 5.78 -16.03 -7.41
C GLN A 75 5.06 -14.95 -6.59
N TRP A 76 4.50 -13.93 -7.24
CA TRP A 76 3.93 -12.77 -6.57
C TRP A 76 2.47 -12.54 -6.97
N LEU A 77 1.64 -12.24 -5.99
CA LEU A 77 0.23 -11.90 -6.17
C LEU A 77 0.01 -10.40 -5.94
N ALA A 78 -0.52 -9.68 -6.93
CA ALA A 78 -0.91 -8.26 -6.77
C ALA A 78 -2.32 -8.13 -6.18
N PHE A 79 -2.54 -7.17 -5.28
CA PHE A 79 -3.83 -6.98 -4.61
C PHE A 79 -4.02 -5.53 -4.13
N ARG A 80 -5.27 -5.20 -3.77
CA ARG A 80 -5.63 -3.89 -3.21
C ARG A 80 -5.50 -3.92 -1.70
N SER A 81 -4.99 -2.85 -1.10
CA SER A 81 -4.83 -2.73 0.36
C SER A 81 -4.76 -1.27 0.78
N ASN A 82 -5.18 -0.96 2.01
CA ASN A 82 -4.94 0.33 2.65
C ASN A 82 -3.68 0.37 3.53
N ARG A 83 -2.79 -0.64 3.46
CA ARG A 83 -1.48 -0.63 4.15
C ARG A 83 -0.66 0.61 3.82
N VAL A 84 -0.68 0.97 2.54
CA VAL A 84 -0.26 2.28 2.06
C VAL A 84 -1.44 2.85 1.31
N PRO A 85 -2.12 3.88 1.86
CA PRO A 85 -3.33 4.41 1.25
C PRO A 85 -3.15 4.70 -0.23
N GLY A 86 -4.06 4.17 -1.05
CA GLY A 86 -4.11 4.43 -2.49
C GLY A 86 -3.04 3.74 -3.32
N GLN A 87 -2.18 2.90 -2.72
CA GLN A 87 -1.16 2.16 -3.44
C GLN A 87 -1.51 0.68 -3.54
N ALA A 88 -1.05 0.04 -4.60
CA ALA A 88 -1.19 -1.39 -4.77
C ALA A 88 -0.06 -2.12 -4.04
N MET A 89 -0.37 -3.34 -3.61
CA MET A 89 0.55 -4.22 -2.90
C MET A 89 0.77 -5.50 -3.71
N ALA A 90 1.93 -6.13 -3.54
CA ALA A 90 2.18 -7.49 -3.97
C ALA A 90 2.65 -8.33 -2.78
N VAL A 91 2.25 -9.60 -2.74
CA VAL A 91 2.73 -10.58 -1.76
C VAL A 91 3.42 -11.74 -2.45
N ASN A 92 4.59 -12.13 -1.97
CA ASN A 92 5.25 -13.35 -2.43
C ASN A 92 4.58 -14.57 -1.81
N GLU A 93 4.14 -15.53 -2.62
CA GLU A 93 3.36 -16.66 -2.11
C GLU A 93 4.20 -17.60 -1.23
N ALA A 94 5.48 -17.79 -1.56
CA ALA A 94 6.38 -18.68 -0.82
C ALA A 94 6.77 -18.08 0.53
N THR A 95 7.25 -16.84 0.55
CA THR A 95 7.80 -16.20 1.76
C THR A 95 6.76 -15.40 2.56
N GLY A 96 5.70 -14.94 1.90
CA GLY A 96 4.74 -13.97 2.44
C GLY A 96 5.27 -12.54 2.49
N ASP A 97 6.42 -12.25 1.89
CA ASP A 97 6.96 -10.88 1.80
C ASP A 97 5.96 -9.98 1.09
N LEU A 98 5.71 -8.80 1.67
CA LEU A 98 4.77 -7.82 1.16
C LEU A 98 5.53 -6.61 0.62
N VAL A 99 5.19 -6.12 -0.57
CA VAL A 99 5.88 -4.99 -1.22
C VAL A 99 4.86 -4.01 -1.81
N GLN A 100 5.07 -2.70 -1.59
CA GLN A 100 4.34 -1.64 -2.29
C GLN A 100 4.81 -1.56 -3.75
N VAL A 101 3.89 -1.67 -4.72
CA VAL A 101 4.24 -1.79 -6.16
C VAL A 101 3.80 -0.61 -7.03
N THR A 102 3.18 0.40 -6.45
CA THR A 102 2.85 1.67 -7.12
C THR A 102 3.20 2.86 -6.24
N GLU A 103 3.44 4.01 -6.84
CA GLU A 103 3.45 5.30 -6.15
C GLU A 103 2.48 6.30 -6.81
N GLY A 104 2.15 7.42 -6.18
CA GLY A 104 1.29 8.45 -6.79
C GLY A 104 -0.18 8.04 -7.01
N GLY A 105 -0.55 6.83 -6.58
CA GLY A 105 -1.92 6.32 -6.64
C GLY A 105 -2.20 5.51 -7.91
N TYR A 106 -3.26 4.71 -7.83
CA TYR A 106 -3.85 4.02 -8.98
C TYR A 106 -5.38 4.12 -8.95
N THR A 107 -6.01 3.91 -10.09
CA THR A 107 -7.46 3.81 -10.25
C THR A 107 -7.81 2.64 -11.17
N GLY A 108 -9.03 2.12 -11.03
CA GLY A 108 -9.53 1.03 -11.85
C GLY A 108 -8.83 -0.29 -11.54
N MET A 109 -8.24 -0.90 -12.57
CA MET A 109 -7.71 -2.26 -12.51
C MET A 109 -6.18 -2.30 -12.44
N LEU A 110 -5.68 -3.29 -11.70
CA LEU A 110 -4.28 -3.72 -11.69
C LEU A 110 -4.16 -4.88 -12.69
N CYS A 111 -3.36 -4.69 -13.74
CA CYS A 111 -3.22 -5.65 -14.82
C CYS A 111 -1.76 -6.15 -14.89
N LEU A 112 -1.52 -7.40 -14.51
CA LEU A 112 -0.22 -8.03 -14.71
C LEU A 112 -0.09 -8.54 -16.14
N ALA A 113 1.11 -8.44 -16.71
CA ALA A 113 1.39 -9.01 -18.01
C ALA A 113 1.67 -10.52 -17.91
N ASP A 114 1.12 -11.29 -18.84
CA ASP A 114 1.23 -12.76 -18.85
C ASP A 114 2.67 -13.26 -19.09
N HIS A 115 3.46 -12.49 -19.85
CA HIS A 115 4.78 -12.93 -20.34
C HIS A 115 5.91 -11.96 -19.97
N SER A 116 5.66 -11.06 -19.01
CA SER A 116 6.70 -10.15 -18.52
C SER A 116 6.41 -9.71 -17.10
N MET A 117 7.46 -9.37 -16.35
CA MET A 117 7.38 -8.88 -14.98
C MET A 117 6.94 -7.40 -14.93
N ASN A 118 5.76 -7.11 -15.46
CA ASN A 118 5.22 -5.75 -15.54
C ASN A 118 3.80 -5.69 -14.97
N LEU A 119 3.55 -4.67 -14.16
CA LEU A 119 2.22 -4.31 -13.67
C LEU A 119 1.77 -3.03 -14.39
N TYR A 120 0.58 -3.04 -14.97
CA TYR A 120 -0.05 -1.88 -15.61
C TYR A 120 -1.25 -1.40 -14.80
N PHE A 121 -1.43 -0.08 -14.73
CA PHE A 121 -2.53 0.55 -14.01
C PHE A 121 -2.78 1.96 -14.53
N LEU A 122 -3.96 2.52 -14.22
CA LEU A 122 -4.26 3.91 -14.49
C LEU A 122 -3.91 4.78 -13.29
N ARG A 123 -3.37 5.96 -13.52
CA ARG A 123 -3.17 7.02 -12.51
C ARG A 123 -3.90 8.27 -12.95
N ILE A 124 -4.75 8.82 -12.09
CA ILE A 124 -5.38 10.12 -12.33
C ILE A 124 -4.47 11.20 -11.77
N LEU A 125 -4.11 12.18 -12.60
CA LEU A 125 -3.37 13.35 -12.16
C LEU A 125 -4.33 14.36 -11.50
N PRO A 126 -3.93 14.99 -10.38
CA PRO A 126 -4.72 16.07 -9.81
C PRO A 126 -4.80 17.24 -10.80
N LEU A 127 -5.95 17.94 -10.81
CA LEU A 127 -6.06 19.20 -11.54
C LEU A 127 -5.16 20.28 -10.89
N PRO A 128 -4.72 21.29 -11.67
CA PRO A 128 -3.95 22.41 -11.12
C PRO A 128 -4.71 23.07 -9.96
N GLY A 129 -4.07 23.14 -8.78
CA GLY A 129 -4.67 23.74 -7.58
C GLY A 129 -5.58 22.82 -6.76
N GLU A 130 -5.82 21.59 -7.20
CA GLU A 130 -6.51 20.59 -6.37
C GLU A 130 -5.50 19.82 -5.51
N ALA A 131 -5.88 19.58 -4.24
CA ALA A 131 -5.16 18.64 -3.40
C ALA A 131 -5.26 17.23 -4.01
N PRO A 132 -4.26 16.35 -3.80
CA PRO A 132 -4.32 14.97 -4.26
C PRO A 132 -5.64 14.31 -3.85
N PRO A 133 -6.25 13.49 -4.70
CA PRO A 133 -7.53 12.84 -4.37
C PRO A 133 -7.47 12.16 -3.01
N ALA A 134 -8.52 12.37 -2.20
CA ALA A 134 -8.83 11.46 -1.12
C ALA A 134 -9.09 10.08 -1.74
N LEU A 135 -8.17 9.17 -1.47
CA LEU A 135 -8.08 7.87 -2.12
C LEU A 135 -9.34 7.08 -1.80
N LEU A 136 -9.94 6.48 -2.85
CA LEU A 136 -11.12 5.63 -2.73
C LEU A 136 -10.76 4.44 -1.84
N ALA A 137 -11.01 4.55 -0.54
CA ALA A 137 -11.09 3.41 0.34
C ALA A 137 -12.39 2.69 -0.02
N ASP A 138 -12.32 1.39 -0.27
CA ASP A 138 -13.46 0.52 -0.61
C ASP A 138 -14.56 0.47 0.50
N ASN A 139 -14.45 1.26 1.58
CA ASN A 139 -15.40 1.38 2.68
C ASN A 139 -15.96 2.81 2.91
N ALA A 140 -15.81 3.75 1.97
CA ALA A 140 -16.49 5.04 2.10
C ALA A 140 -18.02 4.88 2.00
N PRO A 141 -18.83 5.50 2.89
CA PRO A 141 -20.29 5.46 2.77
C PRO A 141 -20.70 5.93 1.37
N ALA A 142 -21.77 5.33 0.81
CA ALA A 142 -22.24 5.61 -0.54
C ALA A 142 -22.47 7.12 -0.75
N VAL A 143 -21.45 7.80 -1.28
CA VAL A 143 -21.55 9.21 -1.66
C VAL A 143 -22.44 9.27 -2.91
N PRO A 144 -23.42 10.18 -2.99
CA PRO A 144 -24.26 10.33 -4.17
C PRO A 144 -23.42 10.44 -5.44
N ALA A 145 -23.87 9.79 -6.52
CA ALA A 145 -23.14 9.55 -7.77
C ALA A 145 -22.48 10.79 -8.41
N ALA A 146 -22.92 12.00 -8.04
CA ALA A 146 -22.36 13.27 -8.47
C ALA A 146 -20.96 13.61 -7.88
N ARG A 147 -20.41 12.81 -6.95
CA ARG A 147 -19.07 12.99 -6.35
C ARG A 147 -18.14 11.78 -6.48
N ARG A 148 -18.30 10.97 -7.53
CA ARG A 148 -17.38 9.85 -7.81
C ARG A 148 -16.10 10.35 -8.48
N GLY A 149 -15.03 10.43 -7.69
CA GLY A 149 -13.64 10.32 -8.13
C GLY A 149 -12.93 11.63 -8.51
N PRO A 150 -11.59 11.67 -8.39
CA PRO A 150 -10.78 12.78 -8.88
C PRO A 150 -11.05 13.07 -10.35
N ARG A 151 -11.13 14.36 -10.68
CA ARG A 151 -11.17 14.86 -12.06
C ARG A 151 -9.73 15.12 -12.49
N GLY A 152 -9.40 14.80 -13.74
CA GLY A 152 -8.07 15.05 -14.29
C GLY A 152 -7.69 14.08 -15.41
N PRO A 153 -6.65 14.40 -16.20
CA PRO A 153 -6.12 13.48 -17.20
C PRO A 153 -5.60 12.20 -16.53
N SER A 154 -5.86 11.06 -17.14
CA SER A 154 -5.33 9.77 -16.71
C SER A 154 -4.07 9.40 -17.50
N GLN A 155 -3.12 8.76 -16.81
CA GLN A 155 -1.95 8.14 -17.40
C GLN A 155 -2.07 6.62 -17.29
N ILE A 156 -1.66 5.91 -18.33
CA ILE A 156 -1.36 4.49 -18.27
C ILE A 156 0.07 4.35 -17.75
N CYS A 157 0.21 3.80 -16.56
CA CYS A 157 1.51 3.57 -15.92
C CYS A 157 1.86 2.09 -15.97
N ARG A 158 3.17 1.81 -16.04
CA ARG A 158 3.74 0.47 -15.96
C ARG A 158 4.85 0.43 -14.91
N THR A 159 4.74 -0.45 -13.92
CA THR A 159 5.83 -0.78 -12.99
C THR A 159 6.62 -1.99 -13.50
N ASP A 160 7.94 -1.84 -13.60
CA ASP A 160 8.91 -2.93 -13.85
C ASP A 160 9.20 -3.68 -12.54
N LEU A 161 8.50 -4.80 -12.36
CA LEU A 161 8.59 -5.62 -11.13
C LEU A 161 9.91 -6.41 -11.05
N ALA A 162 10.51 -6.74 -12.20
CA ALA A 162 11.80 -7.44 -12.24
C ALA A 162 12.93 -6.60 -11.65
N LYS A 163 12.86 -5.26 -11.78
CA LYS A 163 13.78 -4.35 -11.09
C LYS A 163 13.37 -4.06 -9.67
N LEU A 164 12.07 -3.87 -9.44
CA LEU A 164 11.56 -3.44 -8.15
C LEU A 164 11.81 -4.47 -7.04
N PHE A 165 11.53 -5.75 -7.29
CA PHE A 165 11.61 -6.76 -6.22
C PHE A 165 13.04 -7.02 -5.71
N PRO A 166 14.07 -7.14 -6.56
CA PRO A 166 15.45 -7.26 -6.09
C PRO A 166 15.93 -6.04 -5.28
N ASP A 167 15.63 -4.83 -5.74
CA ASP A 167 16.01 -3.60 -5.03
C ASP A 167 15.29 -3.49 -3.67
N SER A 168 14.00 -3.84 -3.63
CA SER A 168 13.22 -3.94 -2.40
C SER A 168 13.81 -4.98 -1.44
N ALA A 169 14.17 -6.17 -1.94
CA ALA A 169 14.79 -7.23 -1.15
C ALA A 169 16.17 -6.81 -0.59
N ALA A 170 16.94 -6.04 -1.36
CA ALA A 170 18.22 -5.50 -0.94
C ALA A 170 18.11 -4.32 0.05
N GLY A 171 16.89 -3.85 0.34
CA GLY A 171 16.65 -2.67 1.18
C GLY A 171 17.10 -1.37 0.52
N LYS A 172 17.19 -1.32 -0.82
CA LYS A 172 17.68 -0.19 -1.60
C LYS A 172 16.69 0.24 -2.70
N PRO A 173 15.41 0.52 -2.36
CA PRO A 173 14.47 1.03 -3.35
C PRO A 173 14.94 2.39 -3.89
N GLN A 174 14.80 2.58 -5.20
CA GLN A 174 15.11 3.79 -5.94
C GLN A 174 13.85 4.68 -6.07
N PRO A 175 13.98 5.91 -6.59
CA PRO A 175 12.82 6.75 -6.88
C PRO A 175 11.86 6.09 -7.88
N PRO A 176 10.56 6.46 -7.90
CA PRO A 176 9.57 5.85 -8.80
C PRO A 176 9.94 5.85 -10.27
N SER A 177 10.64 6.88 -10.74
CA SER A 177 11.09 6.98 -12.14
C SER A 177 12.06 5.87 -12.57
N ALA A 178 12.65 5.12 -11.63
CA ALA A 178 13.48 3.95 -11.92
C ALA A 178 12.66 2.71 -12.29
N TYR A 179 11.42 2.62 -11.79
CA TYR A 179 10.55 1.44 -11.91
C TYR A 179 9.30 1.71 -12.77
N GLU A 180 8.74 2.90 -12.67
CA GLU A 180 7.51 3.29 -13.34
C GLU A 180 7.77 4.02 -14.65
N LYS A 181 7.03 3.66 -15.69
CA LYS A 181 7.03 4.33 -16.99
C LYS A 181 5.61 4.70 -17.40
N ILE A 182 5.45 5.88 -17.98
CA ILE A 182 4.20 6.30 -18.62
C ILE A 182 4.14 5.67 -20.02
N CYS A 183 3.03 5.02 -20.33
CA CYS A 183 2.80 4.27 -21.56
C CYS A 183 1.70 4.87 -22.46
N GLY A 184 0.93 5.84 -21.95
CA GLY A 184 -0.17 6.48 -22.67
C GLY A 184 -0.96 7.41 -21.76
#